data_AF-A0A8J3KCB8-F1
#
_entry.id   AF-A0A8J3KCB8-F1
#
_cell.length_a   1.000
_cell.length_b   1.000
_cell.length_c   1.000
_cell.angle_alpha   90.00
_cell.angle_beta   90.00
_cell.angle_gamma   90.00
#
_symmetry.space_group_name_H-M   'P 1'
#
loop_
_entity.id
_entity.type
_entity.pdbx_description
1 polymer ?
#
loop_
_entity_poly.entity_id
_entity_poly.type
_entity_poly.pdbx_seq_one_letter_code
_entity_poly.pdbx_strand_id
1 'polypeptide(L)'
;MGLDNVAVQWPATGRFYDPVAPAEFVDFADLAEQPSTAAPTAALAGHIARTGTVRATAYTEVVDLLLGLKGVLYATEAAEEDEDPVIDPDGCAWIAGGLEKFVAGHAPHGDTVTFDSVAAVLRAALTDSRLPEQQLRWLEQRLEALREETDGDPQWSFPLSEFGVLAQFYRRCADRGFAVYAES
;
A
#
# COMPACT_ATOMS: atom_id res chain seq x y z
N MET A 1 6.21 13.16 -29.53
CA MET A 1 6.26 13.75 -28.18
C MET A 1 5.38 12.87 -27.31
N GLY A 2 5.95 11.78 -26.80
CA GLY A 2 5.25 10.80 -25.98
C GLY A 2 5.11 11.37 -24.58
N LEU A 3 3.98 11.08 -23.93
CA LEU A 3 3.91 11.21 -22.48
C LEU A 3 4.85 10.15 -21.95
N ASP A 4 5.98 10.59 -21.41
CA ASP A 4 6.88 9.75 -20.65
C ASP A 4 6.05 9.11 -19.54
N ASN A 5 5.69 7.85 -19.76
CA ASN A 5 5.29 6.94 -18.71
C ASN A 5 6.54 6.75 -17.86
N VAL A 6 6.83 7.73 -17.01
CA VAL A 6 7.81 7.59 -15.95
C VAL A 6 7.17 6.60 -15.00
N ALA A 7 7.48 5.32 -15.17
CA ALA A 7 7.56 4.43 -14.03
C ALA A 7 8.52 5.14 -13.08
N VAL A 8 7.98 5.84 -12.08
CA VAL A 8 8.78 6.51 -11.07
C VAL A 8 9.44 5.39 -10.30
N GLN A 9 10.72 5.16 -10.59
CA GLN A 9 11.56 4.31 -9.75
C GLN A 9 11.60 4.99 -8.39
N TRP A 10 11.02 4.31 -7.40
CA TRP A 10 10.89 4.81 -6.03
C TRP A 10 12.28 5.07 -5.43
N PRO A 11 12.48 6.13 -4.62
CA PRO A 11 13.81 6.47 -4.13
C PRO A 11 14.44 5.31 -3.36
N ALA A 12 15.73 5.09 -3.65
CA ALA A 12 16.57 4.02 -3.10
C ALA A 12 17.79 4.64 -2.42
N THR A 13 18.07 4.23 -1.18
CA THR A 13 19.40 4.02 -0.54
C THR A 13 19.25 4.01 0.98
N GLY A 14 19.73 2.93 1.61
CA GLY A 14 19.54 2.60 3.03
C GLY A 14 20.54 3.24 3.99
N ARG A 15 21.44 4.11 3.51
CA ARG A 15 22.54 4.68 4.30
C ARG A 15 22.16 5.84 5.22
N PHE A 16 20.94 6.36 5.13
CA PHE A 16 20.58 7.65 5.75
C PHE A 16 19.56 7.56 6.90
N TYR A 17 19.01 6.38 7.16
CA TYR A 17 17.95 6.20 8.16
C TYR A 17 18.36 5.15 9.20
N ASP A 18 17.93 5.35 10.44
CA ASP A 18 18.04 4.36 11.51
C ASP A 18 16.73 3.56 11.59
N PRO A 19 16.77 2.25 11.93
CA PRO A 19 15.57 1.47 12.17
C PRO A 19 14.70 2.08 13.29
N VAL A 20 13.40 2.17 13.05
CA VAL A 20 12.45 2.71 14.02
C VAL A 20 12.24 1.72 15.15
N ALA A 21 12.31 2.20 16.40
CA ALA A 21 12.04 1.35 17.55
C ALA A 21 10.55 0.96 17.62
N PRO A 22 10.21 -0.32 17.90
CA PRO A 22 8.81 -0.76 18.04
C PRO A 22 8.00 0.03 19.08
N ALA A 23 8.66 0.64 20.06
CA ALA A 23 8.01 1.49 21.08
C ALA A 23 7.22 2.67 20.47
N GLU A 24 7.57 3.12 19.26
CA GLU A 24 6.84 4.18 18.54
C GLU A 24 5.48 3.72 17.99
N PHE A 25 5.18 2.41 18.05
CA PHE A 25 3.98 1.78 17.52
C PHE A 25 3.19 0.97 18.55
N VAL A 26 3.51 1.10 19.84
CA VAL A 26 2.90 0.28 20.91
C VAL A 26 1.37 0.40 20.98
N ASP A 27 0.81 1.54 20.63
CA ASP A 27 -0.64 1.80 20.59
C ASP A 27 -1.38 1.01 19.49
N PHE A 28 -0.68 0.46 18.49
CA PHE A 28 -1.29 -0.51 17.58
C PHE A 28 -1.69 -1.82 18.31
N ALA A 29 -1.10 -2.11 19.48
CA ALA A 29 -1.55 -3.21 20.32
C ALA A 29 -2.96 -2.95 20.87
N ASP A 30 -3.28 -1.71 21.25
CA ASP A 30 -4.62 -1.34 21.71
C ASP A 30 -5.66 -1.54 20.59
N LEU A 31 -5.29 -1.31 19.32
CA LEU A 31 -6.15 -1.58 18.17
C LEU A 31 -6.35 -3.08 17.94
N ALA A 32 -5.30 -3.89 18.16
CA ALA A 32 -5.35 -5.34 18.05
C ALA A 32 -6.22 -6.01 19.12
N GLU A 33 -6.29 -5.42 20.32
CA GLU A 33 -7.04 -5.96 21.46
C GLU A 33 -8.53 -5.60 21.45
N GLN A 34 -8.97 -4.69 20.57
CA GLN A 34 -10.36 -4.29 20.48
C GLN A 34 -11.27 -5.45 20.02
N PRO A 35 -12.34 -5.78 20.77
CA PRO A 35 -13.23 -6.91 20.44
C PRO A 35 -13.93 -6.81 19.08
N SER A 36 -14.07 -5.60 18.54
CA SER A 36 -14.68 -5.34 17.23
C SER A 36 -13.70 -5.44 16.06
N THR A 37 -12.41 -5.58 16.32
CA THR A 37 -11.38 -5.63 15.26
C THR A 37 -11.39 -7.01 14.59
N ALA A 38 -11.47 -7.02 13.26
CA ALA A 38 -11.37 -8.25 12.49
C ALA A 38 -10.02 -8.96 12.77
N ALA A 39 -10.04 -10.29 12.90
CA ALA A 39 -8.83 -11.06 13.25
C ALA A 39 -7.60 -10.78 12.35
N PRO A 40 -7.72 -10.64 11.02
CA PRO A 40 -6.60 -10.25 10.16
C PRO A 40 -6.04 -8.86 10.51
N THR A 41 -6.92 -7.88 10.74
CA THR A 41 -6.55 -6.52 11.16
C THR A 41 -5.84 -6.51 12.52
N ALA A 42 -6.33 -7.31 13.48
CA ALA A 42 -5.67 -7.44 14.78
C ALA A 42 -4.29 -8.09 14.65
N ALA A 43 -4.14 -9.08 13.77
CA ALA A 43 -2.84 -9.71 13.50
C ALA A 43 -1.84 -8.71 12.89
N LEU A 44 -2.27 -7.90 11.91
CA LEU A 44 -1.46 -6.85 11.30
C LEU A 44 -1.05 -5.78 12.34
N ALA A 45 -2.01 -5.23 13.08
CA ALA A 45 -1.74 -4.21 14.09
C ALA A 45 -0.82 -4.74 15.19
N GLY A 46 -1.04 -5.97 15.65
CA GLY A 46 -0.15 -6.63 16.61
C GLY A 46 1.25 -6.90 16.07
N HIS A 47 1.40 -7.18 14.76
CA HIS A 47 2.72 -7.30 14.12
C HIS A 47 3.44 -5.94 14.15
N ILE A 48 2.80 -4.88 13.66
CA ILE A 48 3.32 -3.52 13.67
C ILE A 48 3.74 -3.10 15.08
N ALA A 49 2.92 -3.35 16.10
CA ALA A 49 3.25 -3.00 17.48
C ALA A 49 4.50 -3.71 18.02
N ARG A 50 4.78 -4.93 17.55
CA ARG A 50 5.94 -5.73 17.99
C ARG A 50 7.22 -5.42 17.22
N THR A 51 7.11 -5.13 15.93
CA THR A 51 8.28 -5.06 15.03
C THR A 51 8.53 -3.67 14.48
N GLY A 52 7.53 -2.78 14.46
CA GLY A 52 7.59 -1.52 13.73
C GLY A 52 7.63 -1.69 12.20
N THR A 53 7.27 -2.87 11.69
CA THR A 53 7.33 -3.22 10.27
C THR A 53 5.97 -3.69 9.74
N VAL A 54 5.86 -3.76 8.42
CA VAL A 54 4.73 -4.37 7.70
C VAL A 54 5.27 -5.46 6.80
N ARG A 55 4.58 -6.60 6.72
CA ARG A 55 4.90 -7.65 5.74
C ARG A 55 4.43 -7.23 4.36
N ALA A 56 5.35 -7.10 3.41
CA ALA A 56 5.04 -6.66 2.05
C ALA A 56 4.05 -7.59 1.34
N THR A 57 4.20 -8.91 1.52
CA THR A 57 3.58 -9.95 0.67
C THR A 57 2.06 -9.88 0.50
N ALA A 58 1.29 -9.54 1.53
CA ALA A 58 -0.16 -9.70 1.49
C ALA A 58 -0.88 -8.60 0.71
N TYR A 59 -0.33 -7.38 0.69
CA TYR A 59 -1.04 -6.20 0.17
C TYR A 59 -0.37 -5.56 -1.04
N THR A 60 0.85 -6.01 -1.40
CA THR A 60 1.66 -5.42 -2.47
C THR A 60 0.87 -5.20 -3.74
N GLU A 61 0.20 -6.23 -4.28
CA GLU A 61 -0.47 -6.11 -5.57
C GLU A 61 -1.57 -5.03 -5.56
N VAL A 62 -2.29 -4.91 -4.43
CA VAL A 62 -3.30 -3.88 -4.26
C VAL A 62 -2.64 -2.51 -4.15
N VAL A 63 -1.62 -2.35 -3.30
CA VAL A 63 -0.93 -1.06 -3.10
C VAL A 63 -0.24 -0.58 -4.38
N ASP A 64 0.40 -1.49 -5.11
CA ASP A 64 1.00 -1.24 -6.42
C ASP A 64 -0.04 -0.71 -7.41
N LEU A 65 -1.19 -1.37 -7.48
CA LEU A 65 -2.30 -0.95 -8.33
C LEU A 65 -2.86 0.42 -7.91
N LEU A 66 -3.03 0.67 -6.61
CA LEU A 66 -3.54 1.93 -6.08
C LEU A 66 -2.62 3.12 -6.39
N LEU A 67 -1.31 2.89 -6.40
CA LEU A 67 -0.30 3.93 -6.60
C LEU A 67 0.19 4.02 -8.05
N GLY A 68 -0.22 3.09 -8.91
CA GLY A 68 0.21 3.00 -10.31
C GLY A 68 1.69 2.63 -10.46
N LEU A 69 2.22 1.88 -9.50
CA LEU A 69 3.62 1.51 -9.39
C LEU A 69 3.76 -0.01 -9.28
N LYS A 70 4.99 -0.52 -9.26
CA LYS A 70 5.29 -1.95 -9.06
C LYS A 70 6.30 -2.11 -7.94
N GLY A 71 6.06 -3.06 -7.06
CA GLY A 71 6.93 -3.37 -5.93
C GLY A 71 7.05 -2.23 -4.93
N VAL A 72 6.01 -1.41 -4.72
CA VAL A 72 6.07 -0.27 -3.78
C VAL A 72 6.40 -0.72 -2.36
N LEU A 73 5.79 -1.83 -1.92
CA LEU A 73 6.06 -2.41 -0.61
C LEU A 73 7.34 -3.24 -0.57
N TYR A 74 7.97 -3.47 -1.73
CA TYR A 74 9.09 -4.41 -1.91
C TYR A 74 10.41 -3.74 -2.31
N ALA A 75 10.39 -2.53 -2.88
CA ALA A 75 11.53 -1.83 -3.47
C ALA A 75 12.53 -2.79 -4.19
N THR A 76 11.98 -3.69 -5.01
CA THR A 76 12.67 -4.92 -5.47
C THR A 76 13.70 -4.76 -6.57
N GLU A 77 13.83 -3.59 -7.21
CA GLU A 77 14.84 -3.41 -8.27
C GLU A 77 16.19 -2.88 -7.74
N ALA A 78 16.27 -2.43 -6.48
CA ALA A 78 17.54 -2.02 -5.85
C ALA A 78 18.16 -3.12 -4.97
N ALA A 79 17.50 -4.28 -4.84
CA ALA A 79 18.08 -5.46 -4.18
C ALA A 79 19.34 -6.01 -4.90
N GLU A 80 19.66 -5.49 -6.10
CA GLU A 80 20.93 -5.72 -6.78
C GLU A 80 22.12 -4.96 -6.15
N GLU A 81 21.90 -3.97 -5.26
CA GLU A 81 22.95 -3.09 -4.70
C GLU A 81 23.37 -3.40 -3.23
N ASP A 82 23.17 -4.62 -2.70
CA ASP A 82 23.55 -5.00 -1.31
C ASP A 82 22.94 -4.09 -0.21
N GLU A 83 21.94 -3.27 -0.51
CA GLU A 83 21.27 -2.36 0.43
C GLU A 83 19.81 -2.76 0.62
N ASP A 84 19.36 -2.77 1.88
CA ASP A 84 17.97 -3.08 2.20
C ASP A 84 17.03 -2.03 1.60
N PRO A 85 15.92 -2.44 0.96
CA PRO A 85 14.90 -1.52 0.46
C PRO A 85 14.30 -0.66 1.59
N VAL A 86 14.33 0.66 1.40
CA VAL A 86 13.80 1.66 2.36
C VAL A 86 12.76 2.55 1.71
N ILE A 87 11.63 2.76 2.40
CA ILE A 87 10.61 3.75 2.08
C ILE A 87 10.87 4.97 2.99
N ASP A 88 11.25 6.10 2.39
CA ASP A 88 11.51 7.35 3.11
C ASP A 88 10.21 8.02 3.61
N PRO A 89 10.29 9.08 4.44
CA PRO A 89 9.10 9.74 4.99
C PRO A 89 8.17 10.33 3.94
N ASP A 90 8.72 10.86 2.84
CA ASP A 90 7.91 11.40 1.73
C ASP A 90 7.17 10.28 1.00
N GLY A 91 7.84 9.14 0.80
CA GLY A 91 7.23 7.93 0.29
C GLY A 91 6.15 7.39 1.21
N CYS A 92 6.37 7.41 2.52
CA CYS A 92 5.35 7.08 3.51
C CYS A 92 4.14 8.03 3.40
N ALA A 93 4.37 9.33 3.18
CA ALA A 93 3.29 10.31 3.03
C ALA A 93 2.44 10.04 1.80
N TRP A 94 3.08 9.65 0.70
CA TRP A 94 2.43 9.27 -0.55
C TRP A 94 1.60 7.99 -0.41
N ILE A 95 2.18 6.94 0.16
CA ILE A 95 1.48 5.66 0.41
C ILE A 95 0.28 5.88 1.33
N ALA A 96 0.47 6.60 2.43
CA ALA A 96 -0.62 6.94 3.36
C ALA A 96 -1.75 7.68 2.64
N GLY A 97 -1.42 8.70 1.84
CA GLY A 97 -2.43 9.47 1.11
C GLY A 97 -3.20 8.64 0.07
N GLY A 98 -2.55 7.68 -0.59
CA GLY A 98 -3.21 6.75 -1.50
C GLY A 98 -4.18 5.81 -0.76
N LEU A 99 -3.72 5.21 0.34
CA LEU A 99 -4.50 4.29 1.16
C LEU A 99 -5.69 4.99 1.84
N GLU A 100 -5.52 6.21 2.35
CA GLU A 100 -6.60 7.01 2.96
C GLU A 100 -7.72 7.30 1.95
N LYS A 101 -7.35 7.71 0.72
CA LYS A 101 -8.32 7.94 -0.37
C LYS A 101 -9.02 6.66 -0.77
N PHE A 102 -8.28 5.54 -0.83
CA PHE A 102 -8.86 4.24 -1.12
C PHE A 102 -9.87 3.82 -0.05
N VAL A 103 -9.50 3.88 1.23
CA VAL A 103 -10.39 3.53 2.35
C VAL A 103 -11.66 4.38 2.34
N ALA A 104 -11.53 5.70 2.14
CA ALA A 104 -12.67 6.60 2.03
C ALA A 104 -13.56 6.28 0.81
N GLY A 105 -12.94 6.01 -0.35
CA GLY A 105 -13.64 5.67 -1.59
C GLY A 105 -14.30 4.29 -1.57
N HIS A 106 -13.77 3.37 -0.77
CA HIS A 106 -14.28 1.99 -0.66
C HIS A 106 -15.54 1.88 0.22
N ALA A 107 -15.83 2.86 1.08
CA ALA A 107 -16.98 2.81 1.99
C ALA A 107 -18.32 2.36 1.37
N PRO A 108 -18.68 2.73 0.11
CA PRO A 108 -19.91 2.25 -0.55
C PRO A 108 -19.90 0.76 -0.92
N HIS A 109 -18.74 0.10 -0.93
CA HIS A 109 -18.54 -1.29 -1.32
C HIS A 109 -18.49 -2.26 -0.13
N GLY A 110 -18.62 -1.75 1.10
CA GLY A 110 -18.60 -2.55 2.34
C GLY A 110 -17.19 -2.76 2.90
N ASP A 111 -17.08 -3.68 3.86
CA ASP A 111 -15.88 -3.87 4.68
C ASP A 111 -14.92 -4.94 4.14
N THR A 112 -15.17 -5.49 2.95
CA THR A 112 -14.32 -6.50 2.31
C THR A 112 -13.80 -5.98 0.98
N VAL A 113 -12.49 -5.94 0.86
CA VAL A 113 -11.77 -5.54 -0.35
C VAL A 113 -11.57 -6.76 -1.25
N THR A 114 -12.09 -6.65 -2.47
CA THR A 114 -12.01 -7.65 -3.53
C THR A 114 -11.44 -7.02 -4.80
N PHE A 115 -11.08 -7.84 -5.78
CA PHE A 115 -10.61 -7.34 -7.07
C PHE A 115 -11.61 -6.37 -7.72
N ASP A 116 -12.90 -6.74 -7.74
CA ASP A 116 -13.95 -5.90 -8.31
C ASP A 116 -14.16 -4.59 -7.56
N SER A 117 -14.09 -4.61 -6.22
CA SER A 117 -14.27 -3.40 -5.43
C SER A 117 -13.09 -2.44 -5.59
N VAL A 118 -11.86 -2.94 -5.68
CA VAL A 118 -10.67 -2.13 -6.01
C VAL A 118 -10.82 -1.50 -7.40
N ALA A 119 -11.18 -2.30 -8.40
CA ALA A 119 -11.40 -1.80 -9.75
C ALA A 119 -12.49 -0.71 -9.80
N ALA A 120 -13.59 -0.89 -9.07
CA ALA A 120 -14.67 0.08 -8.99
C ALA A 120 -14.22 1.42 -8.35
N VAL A 121 -13.50 1.35 -7.24
CA VAL A 121 -12.96 2.54 -6.55
C VAL A 121 -11.98 3.29 -7.47
N LEU A 122 -11.08 2.57 -8.14
CA LEU A 122 -10.11 3.19 -9.05
C LEU A 122 -10.76 3.83 -10.27
N ARG A 123 -11.74 3.15 -10.89
CA ARG A 123 -12.51 3.76 -12.00
C ARG A 123 -13.18 5.05 -11.57
N ALA A 124 -13.82 5.06 -10.39
CA ALA A 124 -14.45 6.26 -9.85
C ALA A 124 -13.42 7.38 -9.61
N ALA A 125 -12.29 7.07 -8.99
CA ALA A 125 -11.24 8.05 -8.71
C ALA A 125 -10.61 8.64 -9.98
N LEU A 126 -10.49 7.86 -11.06
CA LEU A 126 -9.87 8.30 -12.31
C LEU A 126 -10.83 9.06 -13.24
N THR A 127 -12.15 8.93 -13.04
CA THR A 127 -13.17 9.57 -13.88
C THR A 127 -13.09 11.10 -13.86
N ASP A 128 -12.77 11.68 -12.70
CA ASP A 128 -12.62 13.13 -12.53
C ASP A 128 -11.16 13.62 -12.69
N SER A 129 -10.26 12.75 -13.17
CA SER A 129 -8.85 13.11 -13.35
C SER A 129 -8.63 14.06 -14.54
N ARG A 130 -7.44 14.65 -14.63
CA ARG A 130 -7.09 15.58 -15.72
C ARG A 130 -7.09 14.93 -17.11
N LEU A 131 -6.86 13.61 -17.19
CA LEU A 131 -6.76 12.84 -18.43
C LEU A 131 -7.53 11.50 -18.31
N PRO A 132 -8.86 11.55 -18.10
CA PRO A 132 -9.61 10.39 -17.64
C PRO A 132 -9.60 9.24 -18.64
N GLU A 133 -9.71 9.50 -19.95
CA GLU A 133 -9.67 8.46 -20.98
C GLU A 133 -8.31 7.72 -21.06
N GLN A 134 -7.20 8.41 -20.80
CA GLN A 134 -5.89 7.79 -20.80
C GLN A 134 -5.69 6.96 -19.53
N GLN A 135 -6.07 7.52 -18.38
CA GLN A 135 -5.94 6.88 -17.07
C GLN A 135 -6.84 5.64 -16.97
N LEU A 136 -8.08 5.71 -17.45
CA LEU A 136 -8.98 4.56 -17.50
C LEU A 136 -8.46 3.46 -18.44
N ARG A 137 -7.92 3.81 -19.61
CA ARG A 137 -7.31 2.81 -20.50
C ARG A 137 -6.10 2.12 -19.87
N TRP A 138 -5.26 2.87 -19.17
CA TRP A 138 -4.15 2.30 -18.41
C TRP A 138 -4.65 1.35 -17.32
N LEU A 139 -5.67 1.75 -16.56
CA LEU A 139 -6.27 0.92 -15.52
C LEU A 139 -6.81 -0.39 -16.10
N GLU A 140 -7.60 -0.35 -17.18
CA GLU A 140 -8.14 -1.57 -17.79
C GLU A 140 -7.03 -2.51 -18.30
N GLN A 141 -5.96 -1.97 -18.89
CA GLN A 141 -4.81 -2.79 -19.30
C GLN A 141 -4.13 -3.45 -18.11
N ARG A 142 -4.01 -2.75 -16.97
CA ARG A 142 -3.39 -3.30 -15.77
C ARG A 142 -4.27 -4.36 -15.09
N LEU A 143 -5.57 -4.13 -15.02
CA LEU A 143 -6.54 -5.10 -14.51
C LEU A 143 -6.54 -6.39 -15.36
N GLU A 144 -6.45 -6.25 -16.68
CA GLU A 144 -6.36 -7.41 -17.57
C GLU A 144 -5.06 -8.18 -17.39
N ALA A 145 -3.92 -7.48 -17.30
CA ALA A 145 -2.63 -8.12 -17.03
C ALA A 145 -2.63 -8.92 -15.72
N LEU A 146 -3.26 -8.39 -14.66
CA LEU A 146 -3.41 -9.12 -13.39
C LEU A 146 -4.22 -10.41 -13.57
N ARG A 147 -5.29 -10.39 -14.37
CA ARG A 147 -6.09 -11.59 -14.65
C ARG A 147 -5.32 -12.64 -15.42
N GLU A 148 -4.51 -12.22 -16.38
CA GLU A 148 -3.64 -13.11 -17.15
C GLU A 148 -2.57 -13.74 -16.24
N GLU A 149 -2.01 -12.98 -15.29
CA GLU A 149 -1.04 -13.48 -14.30
C GLU A 149 -1.65 -14.52 -13.35
N THR A 150 -2.93 -14.37 -12.96
CA THR A 150 -3.60 -15.24 -11.98
C THR A 150 -4.53 -16.31 -12.57
N ASP A 151 -4.61 -16.46 -13.91
CA ASP A 151 -5.56 -17.34 -14.62
C ASP A 151 -7.02 -17.11 -14.20
N GLY A 152 -7.42 -15.84 -14.16
CA GLY A 152 -8.73 -15.39 -13.69
C GLY A 152 -8.63 -14.20 -12.73
N ASP A 153 -9.74 -13.77 -12.13
CA ASP A 153 -9.69 -12.65 -11.18
C ASP A 153 -8.86 -13.02 -9.93
N PRO A 154 -7.94 -12.13 -9.49
CA PRO A 154 -7.24 -12.30 -8.23
C PRO A 154 -8.19 -12.59 -7.07
N GLN A 155 -7.90 -13.62 -6.28
CA GLN A 155 -8.73 -14.06 -5.16
C GLN A 155 -8.52 -13.20 -3.91
N TRP A 156 -8.58 -11.88 -4.07
CA TRP A 156 -8.42 -10.92 -2.98
C TRP A 156 -9.63 -10.93 -2.05
N SER A 157 -9.36 -11.02 -0.75
CA SER A 157 -10.38 -10.99 0.30
C SER A 157 -9.75 -10.47 1.58
N PHE A 158 -9.67 -9.14 1.68
CA PHE A 158 -9.04 -8.45 2.80
C PHE A 158 -10.09 -7.61 3.54
N PRO A 159 -10.13 -7.59 4.89
CA PRO A 159 -10.88 -6.58 5.60
C PRO A 159 -10.40 -5.17 5.24
N LEU A 160 -11.32 -4.25 4.94
CA LEU A 160 -11.01 -2.84 4.64
C LEU A 160 -10.20 -2.18 5.76
N SER A 161 -10.44 -2.61 7.00
CA SER A 161 -9.72 -2.18 8.18
C SER A 161 -8.21 -2.47 8.15
N GLU A 162 -7.75 -3.49 7.39
CA GLU A 162 -6.30 -3.71 7.20
C GLU A 162 -5.66 -2.54 6.44
N PHE A 163 -6.30 -2.04 5.38
CA PHE A 163 -5.82 -0.86 4.65
C PHE A 163 -5.90 0.41 5.49
N GLY A 164 -6.87 0.50 6.40
CA GLY A 164 -6.93 1.58 7.39
C GLY A 164 -5.75 1.57 8.37
N VAL A 165 -5.35 0.39 8.85
CA VAL A 165 -4.16 0.20 9.71
C VAL A 165 -2.88 0.52 8.94
N LEU A 166 -2.76 0.07 7.69
CA LEU A 166 -1.62 0.42 6.82
C LEU A 166 -1.52 1.94 6.61
N ALA A 167 -2.63 2.60 6.31
CA ALA A 167 -2.67 4.05 6.15
C ALA A 167 -2.16 4.78 7.41
N GLN A 168 -2.62 4.36 8.59
CA GLN A 168 -2.19 4.95 9.87
C GLN A 168 -0.70 4.73 10.13
N PHE A 169 -0.18 3.54 9.82
CA PHE A 169 1.23 3.22 9.97
C PHE A 169 2.10 4.15 9.10
N TYR A 170 1.82 4.20 7.78
CA TYR A 170 2.58 5.05 6.87
C TYR A 170 2.39 6.55 7.16
N ARG A 171 1.19 6.97 7.60
CA ARG A 171 0.94 8.36 8.01
C ARG A 171 1.82 8.73 9.20
N ARG A 172 1.92 7.85 10.20
CA ARG A 172 2.83 8.07 11.33
C ARG A 172 4.27 8.16 10.90
N CYS A 173 4.70 7.27 10.00
CA CYS A 173 6.07 7.31 9.51
C CYS A 173 6.38 8.64 8.80
N ALA A 174 5.45 9.13 7.99
CA ALA A 174 5.54 10.45 7.37
C ALA A 174 5.62 11.58 8.41
N ASP A 175 4.66 11.62 9.34
CA ASP A 175 4.54 12.71 10.32
C ASP A 175 5.72 12.77 11.30
N ARG A 176 6.36 11.63 11.57
CA ARG A 176 7.50 11.51 12.49
C ARG A 176 8.86 11.51 11.80
N GLY A 177 8.89 11.52 10.47
CA GLY A 177 10.14 11.45 9.71
C GLY A 177 10.82 10.08 9.78
N PHE A 178 10.04 9.01 9.95
CA PHE A 178 10.54 7.65 9.99
C PHE A 178 10.61 7.04 8.59
N ALA A 179 11.65 6.24 8.37
CA ALA A 179 11.75 5.40 7.20
C ALA A 179 11.36 3.95 7.52
N VAL A 180 10.77 3.25 6.55
CA VAL A 180 10.30 1.87 6.70
C VAL A 180 11.19 0.95 5.88
N TYR A 181 11.80 -0.03 6.54
CA TYR A 181 12.51 -1.11 5.89
C TYR A 181 11.51 -2.18 5.45
N ALA A 182 11.59 -2.64 4.21
CA ALA A 182 10.76 -3.75 3.78
C ALA A 182 11.30 -5.05 4.43
N GLU A 183 10.43 -5.77 5.14
CA GLU A 183 10.76 -7.08 5.71
C GLU A 183 10.73 -8.12 4.56
N SER A 184 11.87 -8.79 4.34
CA SER A 184 12.07 -9.79 3.28
C SER A 184 11.34 -11.12 3.52
#